data_AF-A0A351WXV3-F1
#
_entry.id   AF-A0A351WXV3-F1
#
_cell.length_a   1.000
_cell.length_b   1.000
_cell.length_c   1.000
_cell.angle_alpha   90.00
_cell.angle_beta   90.00
_cell.angle_gamma   90.00
#
_symmetry.space_group_name_H-M   'P 1'
#
loop_
_entity.id
_entity.type
_entity.pdbx_description
1 polymer ?
#
loop_
_entity_poly.entity_id
_entity_poly.type
_entity_poly.pdbx_seq_one_letter_code
_entity_poly.pdbx_strand_id
1 'polypeptide(L)'
;MDTALKTIDRFSGSLLYRYLLIIFLVLLAYGNTLNHGFVWDDFDIIVENPTLQLKNIPRFFVSEDRISSPTGYYRPVTYISFALDRAIWGTNPVGFNITNLLLHLLAVLLFYRVVAALFKRENLALLAALLFALHPIAGETVNFHAGGRNTLLCACFSLASLLFYVNRKSLPAVACFTLGIFSKEFALLLPAILFLYDRTLNEERPKWSAYLPYAVASAVYLLMRSLVVKANANLIKAANVVDNIWIVPQTIVTYLRNMVLPFYLKTLYYVNLQVTWSVFLTCTFLIVLLLVVAFVFRKKREILFAVVIFLLFLLPVTNIFYLGAAMIADRHAYLASLGFSLALAWAICSAKKQVAVPVAVALCAAFVVTDIARNAAWRDEISLFEQMAKDAPELSTGYQNLGVIYYNRQDFPAAEKYLMLALDKEGLYDTALDGFTGMFIEMGKPDKAVLAVARKMKNNPKNPEPYFVLSRIYEATGNGELARTNRDQAEALFPGAAEAMRNKVVEACRQGEALMSRRSFARAESLFDAALTLDPYSVPALLDMGSVMVEKGDAGKAERYFARAAALAPRDPADKP
;
A
#
# COMPACT_ATOMS: atom_id res chain seq x y z
N MET A 1 -4.25 30.47 45.07
CA MET A 1 -4.29 30.61 43.60
C MET A 1 -2.88 30.77 43.02
N ASP A 2 -2.04 31.62 43.60
CA ASP A 2 -0.63 31.82 43.17
C ASP A 2 0.27 30.57 43.24
N THR A 3 0.07 29.70 44.23
CA THR A 3 0.86 28.46 44.35
C THR A 3 0.48 27.45 43.28
N ALA A 4 -0.82 27.31 42.97
CA ALA A 4 -1.29 26.42 41.91
C ALA A 4 -0.87 26.92 40.51
N LEU A 5 -0.91 28.23 40.27
CA LEU A 5 -0.42 28.84 39.03
C LEU A 5 1.10 28.70 38.87
N LYS A 6 1.89 28.88 39.94
CA LYS A 6 3.33 28.60 39.93
C LYS A 6 3.65 27.13 39.71
N THR A 7 2.84 26.22 40.24
CA THR A 7 2.99 24.78 39.99
C THR A 7 2.67 24.46 38.52
N ILE A 8 1.59 25.02 37.96
CA ILE A 8 1.25 24.88 36.52
C ILE A 8 2.37 25.44 35.63
N ASP A 9 3.00 26.57 36.00
CA ASP A 9 4.13 27.16 35.25
C ASP A 9 5.43 26.34 35.36
N ARG A 10 5.65 25.68 36.51
CA ARG A 10 6.78 24.75 36.70
C ARG A 10 6.58 23.44 35.94
N PHE A 11 5.33 22.97 35.84
CA PHE A 11 4.97 21.77 35.08
C PHE A 11 5.03 22.04 33.57
N SER A 12 4.48 23.17 33.09
CA SER A 12 4.46 23.55 31.67
C SER A 12 5.86 23.75 31.06
N GLY A 13 6.87 24.08 31.89
CA GLY A 13 8.26 24.21 31.50
C GLY A 13 9.09 22.92 31.52
N SER A 14 8.58 21.85 32.15
CA SER A 14 9.35 20.61 32.35
C SER A 14 9.40 19.74 31.08
N LEU A 15 10.55 19.13 30.83
CA LEU A 15 10.74 18.20 29.71
C LEU A 15 9.69 17.07 29.74
N LEU A 16 9.38 16.55 30.93
CA LEU A 16 8.39 15.50 31.14
C LEU A 16 6.99 15.89 30.64
N TYR A 17 6.53 17.11 30.92
CA TYR A 17 5.22 17.58 30.47
C TYR A 17 5.10 17.58 28.94
N ARG A 18 6.15 17.97 28.23
CA ARG A 18 6.15 17.95 26.75
C ARG A 18 6.00 16.54 26.19
N TYR A 19 6.71 15.58 26.78
CA TYR A 19 6.56 14.17 26.42
C TYR A 19 5.13 13.67 26.69
N LEU A 20 4.59 13.95 27.88
CA LEU A 20 3.23 13.53 28.23
C LEU A 20 2.17 14.17 27.33
N LEU A 21 2.34 15.43 26.96
CA LEU A 21 1.45 16.12 26.02
C LEU A 21 1.47 15.48 24.63
N ILE A 22 2.65 15.17 24.11
CA ILE A 22 2.79 14.48 22.81
C ILE A 22 2.10 13.11 22.88
N ILE A 23 2.40 12.32 23.92
CA ILE A 23 1.82 10.99 24.10
C ILE A 23 0.29 11.08 24.17
N PHE A 24 -0.23 11.98 24.99
CA PHE A 24 -1.67 12.17 25.16
C PHE A 24 -2.35 12.52 23.83
N LEU A 25 -1.82 13.48 23.06
CA LEU A 25 -2.44 13.91 21.81
C LEU A 25 -2.35 12.84 20.70
N VAL A 26 -1.25 12.08 20.63
CA VAL A 26 -1.14 10.93 19.72
C VAL A 26 -2.17 9.86 20.07
N LEU A 27 -2.31 9.52 21.35
CA LEU A 27 -3.33 8.57 21.81
C LEU A 27 -4.76 9.08 21.58
N LEU A 28 -4.98 10.39 21.68
CA LEU A 28 -6.29 10.99 21.41
C LEU A 28 -6.65 10.89 19.91
N ALA A 29 -5.70 11.15 19.01
CA ALA A 29 -5.91 11.11 17.57
C ALA A 29 -6.05 9.69 17.01
N TYR A 30 -5.25 8.75 17.53
CA TYR A 30 -5.13 7.40 16.96
C TYR A 30 -5.55 6.27 17.91
N GLY A 31 -6.02 6.57 19.12
CA GLY A 31 -6.43 5.52 20.07
C GLY A 31 -7.59 4.65 19.58
N ASN A 32 -8.44 5.20 18.70
CA ASN A 32 -9.53 4.44 18.09
C ASN A 32 -9.05 3.36 17.10
N THR A 33 -7.81 3.46 16.59
CA THR A 33 -7.27 2.48 15.64
C THR A 33 -6.98 1.14 16.28
N LEU A 34 -6.86 1.07 17.61
CA LEU A 34 -6.57 -0.17 18.33
C LEU A 34 -7.61 -1.28 18.09
N ASN A 35 -8.85 -0.91 17.76
CA ASN A 35 -9.95 -1.83 17.47
C ASN A 35 -10.17 -2.09 15.98
N HIS A 36 -9.24 -1.67 15.10
CA HIS A 36 -9.35 -1.89 13.66
C HIS A 36 -8.84 -3.28 13.25
N GLY A 37 -9.43 -3.83 12.18
CA GLY A 37 -9.04 -5.10 11.59
C GLY A 37 -7.91 -4.97 10.57
N PHE A 38 -7.49 -6.11 10.01
CA PHE A 38 -6.64 -6.14 8.84
C PHE A 38 -7.40 -5.66 7.61
N VAL A 39 -6.69 -5.02 6.69
CA VAL A 39 -7.28 -4.50 5.45
C VAL A 39 -6.38 -4.74 4.24
N TRP A 40 -6.99 -5.05 3.11
CA TRP A 40 -6.35 -5.09 1.79
C TRP A 40 -5.07 -5.97 1.80
N ASP A 41 -3.90 -5.39 1.50
CA ASP A 41 -2.63 -6.13 1.43
C ASP A 41 -2.19 -6.78 2.75
N ASP A 42 -2.81 -6.42 3.88
CA ASP A 42 -2.51 -7.04 5.18
C ASP A 42 -2.80 -8.55 5.15
N PHE A 43 -3.82 -9.00 4.42
CA PHE A 43 -4.15 -10.42 4.33
C PHE A 43 -3.03 -11.20 3.65
N ASP A 44 -2.64 -10.80 2.43
CA ASP A 44 -1.58 -11.45 1.65
C ASP A 44 -0.21 -11.42 2.36
N ILE A 45 0.15 -10.27 2.95
CA ILE A 45 1.50 -10.06 3.50
C ILE A 45 1.62 -10.64 4.91
N ILE A 46 0.58 -10.52 5.73
CA ILE A 46 0.62 -10.81 7.17
C ILE A 46 -0.18 -12.06 7.52
N VAL A 47 -1.47 -12.10 7.19
CA VAL A 47 -2.41 -13.12 7.71
C VAL A 47 -2.17 -14.48 7.04
N GLU A 48 -2.25 -14.49 5.72
CA GLU A 48 -2.24 -15.70 4.90
C GLU A 48 -0.83 -16.17 4.56
N ASN A 49 0.19 -15.33 4.74
CA ASN A 49 1.57 -15.64 4.39
C ASN A 49 2.17 -16.74 5.29
N PRO A 50 2.36 -17.99 4.83
CA PRO A 50 2.87 -19.06 5.70
C PRO A 50 4.36 -18.88 6.05
N THR A 51 5.08 -18.03 5.31
CA THR A 51 6.53 -17.83 5.50
C THR A 51 6.85 -16.79 6.56
N LEU A 52 5.86 -16.04 7.06
CA LEU A 52 6.06 -15.00 8.06
C LEU A 52 6.26 -15.61 9.45
N GLN A 53 7.44 -16.21 9.68
CA GLN A 53 7.83 -16.87 10.93
C GLN A 53 9.27 -16.52 11.28
N LEU A 54 9.61 -16.46 12.57
CA LEU A 54 10.97 -16.11 13.04
C LEU A 54 12.06 -17.04 12.49
N LYS A 55 11.76 -18.34 12.33
CA LYS A 55 12.71 -19.30 11.75
C LYS A 55 13.08 -18.98 10.29
N ASN A 56 12.27 -18.17 9.60
CA ASN A 56 12.47 -17.78 8.21
C ASN A 56 13.19 -16.42 8.07
N ILE A 57 13.73 -15.82 9.14
CA ILE A 57 14.46 -14.54 9.06
C ILE A 57 15.55 -14.54 7.96
N PRO A 58 16.40 -15.57 7.81
CA PRO A 58 17.40 -15.59 6.73
C PRO A 58 16.76 -15.50 5.34
N ARG A 59 15.56 -16.06 5.17
CA ARG A 59 14.82 -16.02 3.90
C ARG A 59 14.45 -14.59 3.50
N PHE A 60 14.07 -13.74 4.45
CA PHE A 60 13.67 -12.35 4.14
C PHE A 60 14.79 -11.54 3.47
N PHE A 61 16.06 -11.92 3.67
CA PHE A 61 17.20 -11.26 3.02
C PHE A 61 17.49 -11.77 1.62
N VAL A 62 16.91 -12.92 1.22
CA VAL A 62 17.17 -13.59 -0.06
C VAL A 62 15.90 -13.76 -0.91
N SER A 63 14.76 -13.21 -0.47
CA SER A 63 13.49 -13.24 -1.21
C SER A 63 12.87 -11.86 -1.33
N GLU A 64 12.07 -11.66 -2.37
CA GLU A 64 11.18 -10.51 -2.52
C GLU A 64 10.05 -10.53 -1.48
N ASP A 65 9.25 -9.47 -1.46
CA ASP A 65 8.21 -9.24 -0.47
C ASP A 65 7.03 -10.22 -0.58
N ARG A 66 6.51 -10.50 -1.77
CA ARG A 66 5.39 -11.44 -1.97
C ARG A 66 5.81 -12.74 -2.62
N ILE A 67 5.25 -13.86 -2.14
CA ILE A 67 5.53 -15.21 -2.64
C ILE A 67 4.80 -15.48 -3.96
N SER A 68 3.51 -15.17 -4.00
CA SER A 68 2.61 -15.55 -5.10
C SER A 68 2.58 -14.49 -6.22
N SER A 69 2.84 -13.22 -5.88
CA SER A 69 2.85 -12.10 -6.82
C SER A 69 3.91 -11.07 -6.41
N PRO A 70 5.20 -11.32 -6.70
CA PRO A 70 6.29 -10.44 -6.27
C PRO A 70 6.10 -9.02 -6.79
N THR A 71 6.21 -8.00 -5.92
CA THR A 71 5.95 -6.61 -6.32
C THR A 71 7.23 -5.81 -6.57
N GLY A 72 8.41 -6.43 -6.47
CA GLY A 72 9.70 -5.77 -6.67
C GLY A 72 10.23 -4.96 -5.48
N TYR A 73 9.63 -5.13 -4.28
CA TYR A 73 10.14 -4.52 -3.05
C TYR A 73 11.10 -5.45 -2.31
N TYR A 74 12.13 -4.87 -1.70
CA TYR A 74 13.11 -5.55 -0.86
C TYR A 74 13.23 -4.83 0.49
N ARG A 75 12.52 -5.33 1.51
CA ARG A 75 12.32 -4.68 2.81
C ARG A 75 12.40 -5.67 4.00
N PRO A 76 13.52 -6.39 4.18
CA PRO A 76 13.61 -7.47 5.17
C PRO A 76 13.36 -7.02 6.61
N VAL A 77 13.77 -5.82 7.02
CA VAL A 77 13.55 -5.36 8.41
C VAL A 77 12.06 -5.18 8.69
N THR A 78 11.27 -4.78 7.68
CA THR A 78 9.80 -4.73 7.78
C THR A 78 9.22 -6.12 7.98
N TYR A 79 9.68 -7.13 7.23
CA TYR A 79 9.23 -8.52 7.39
C TYR A 79 9.64 -9.13 8.73
N ILE A 80 10.83 -8.80 9.23
CA ILE A 80 11.25 -9.18 10.59
C ILE A 80 10.30 -8.59 11.62
N SER A 81 9.94 -7.31 11.49
CA SER A 81 8.96 -6.66 12.39
C SER A 81 7.61 -7.38 12.36
N PHE A 82 7.11 -7.76 11.19
CA PHE A 82 5.87 -8.51 11.08
C PHE A 82 5.97 -9.94 11.63
N ALA A 83 7.10 -10.62 11.44
CA ALA A 83 7.34 -11.95 12.00
C ALA A 83 7.43 -11.93 13.53
N LEU A 84 7.97 -10.85 14.11
CA LEU A 84 7.96 -10.61 15.56
C LEU A 84 6.55 -10.37 16.08
N ASP A 85 5.78 -9.47 15.45
CA ASP A 85 4.38 -9.23 15.82
C ASP A 85 3.56 -10.53 15.74
N ARG A 86 3.72 -11.30 14.65
CA ARG A 86 3.00 -12.58 14.48
C ARG A 86 3.40 -13.65 15.50
N ALA A 87 4.65 -13.65 15.95
CA ALA A 87 5.11 -14.57 17.00
C ALA A 87 4.53 -14.23 18.38
N ILE A 88 4.27 -12.94 18.66
CA ILE A 88 3.73 -12.46 19.94
C ILE A 88 2.20 -12.50 19.96
N TRP A 89 1.58 -12.01 18.88
CA TRP A 89 0.14 -11.73 18.81
C TRP A 89 -0.64 -12.70 17.92
N GLY A 90 0.03 -13.62 17.23
CA GLY A 90 -0.61 -14.46 16.21
C GLY A 90 -1.17 -13.62 15.06
N THR A 91 -2.41 -13.87 14.67
CA THR A 91 -3.15 -13.09 13.67
C THR A 91 -4.19 -12.17 14.33
N ASN A 92 -3.90 -11.67 15.54
CA ASN A 92 -4.75 -10.67 16.19
C ASN A 92 -4.34 -9.25 15.75
N PRO A 93 -5.20 -8.49 15.03
CA PRO A 93 -4.84 -7.17 14.50
C PRO A 93 -4.54 -6.14 15.59
N VAL A 94 -5.10 -6.28 16.80
CA VAL A 94 -4.86 -5.34 17.92
C VAL A 94 -3.37 -5.20 18.23
N GLY A 95 -2.62 -6.31 18.20
CA GLY A 95 -1.17 -6.28 18.43
C GLY A 95 -0.41 -5.49 17.36
N PHE A 96 -0.80 -5.63 16.11
CA PHE A 96 -0.19 -4.90 14.98
C PHE A 96 -0.53 -3.41 15.05
N ASN A 97 -1.76 -3.06 15.41
CA ASN A 97 -2.21 -1.68 15.66
C ASN A 97 -1.36 -1.04 16.77
N ILE A 98 -1.17 -1.73 17.90
CA ILE A 98 -0.32 -1.27 19.01
C ILE A 98 1.09 -1.00 18.52
N THR A 99 1.73 -1.94 17.82
CA THR A 99 3.09 -1.75 17.32
C THR A 99 3.14 -0.56 16.35
N ASN A 100 2.15 -0.36 15.47
CA ASN A 100 2.14 0.77 14.51
C ASN A 100 2.03 2.11 15.24
N LEU A 101 1.12 2.20 16.21
CA LEU A 101 0.93 3.37 17.04
C LEU A 101 2.19 3.70 17.86
N LEU A 102 2.85 2.69 18.43
CA LEU A 102 4.11 2.87 19.17
C LEU A 102 5.26 3.34 18.26
N LEU A 103 5.35 2.82 17.03
CA LEU A 103 6.35 3.29 16.07
C LEU A 103 6.06 4.74 15.63
N HIS A 104 4.80 5.10 15.40
CA HIS A 104 4.45 6.49 15.10
C HIS A 104 4.83 7.42 16.25
N LEU A 105 4.45 7.06 17.48
CA LEU A 105 4.83 7.80 18.69
C LEU A 105 6.36 7.92 18.82
N LEU A 106 7.09 6.84 18.60
CA LEU A 106 8.56 6.85 18.63
C LEU A 106 9.14 7.80 17.57
N ALA A 107 8.62 7.78 16.34
CA ALA A 107 9.03 8.70 15.28
C ALA A 107 8.79 10.17 15.69
N VAL A 108 7.63 10.47 16.28
CA VAL A 108 7.29 11.82 16.77
C VAL A 108 8.26 12.25 17.87
N LEU A 109 8.53 11.39 18.85
CA LEU A 109 9.44 11.68 19.95
C LEU A 109 10.90 11.86 19.47
N LEU A 110 11.34 11.05 18.51
CA LEU A 110 12.64 11.23 17.87
C LEU A 110 12.69 12.53 17.08
N PHE A 111 11.63 12.89 16.36
CA PHE A 111 11.57 14.14 15.61
C PHE A 111 11.62 15.35 16.55
N TYR A 112 10.87 15.35 17.65
CA TYR A 112 10.98 16.35 18.71
C TYR A 112 12.43 16.52 19.17
N ARG A 113 13.12 15.40 19.44
CA ARG A 113 14.51 15.43 19.92
C ARG A 113 15.51 15.90 18.88
N VAL A 114 15.33 15.52 17.61
CA VAL A 114 16.13 16.03 16.49
C VAL A 114 15.97 17.54 16.38
N VAL A 115 14.74 18.06 16.31
CA VAL A 115 14.50 19.50 16.16
C VAL A 115 15.03 20.29 17.37
N ALA A 116 14.85 19.77 18.58
CA ALA A 116 15.42 20.38 19.79
C ALA A 116 16.96 20.42 19.76
N ALA A 117 17.61 19.34 19.33
CA ALA A 117 19.07 19.26 19.21
C ALA A 117 19.62 20.19 18.12
N LEU A 118 18.93 20.30 16.98
CA LEU A 118 19.36 21.10 15.84
C LEU A 118 19.25 22.61 16.09
N PHE A 119 18.15 23.07 16.68
CA PHE A 119 17.83 24.50 16.75
C PHE A 119 17.90 25.09 18.16
N LYS A 120 18.01 24.25 19.21
CA LYS A 120 18.00 24.68 20.62
C LYS A 120 16.76 25.52 20.98
N ARG A 121 15.64 25.28 20.30
CA ARG A 121 14.35 25.98 20.46
C ARG A 121 13.25 24.99 20.80
N GLU A 122 13.00 24.83 22.08
CA GLU A 122 12.07 23.83 22.61
C GLU A 122 10.62 23.99 22.15
N ASN A 123 10.11 25.24 22.12
CA ASN A 123 8.74 25.49 21.68
C ASN A 123 8.55 25.20 20.18
N LEU A 124 9.58 25.48 19.37
CA LEU A 124 9.60 25.14 17.95
C LEU A 124 9.60 23.62 17.77
N ALA A 125 10.44 22.91 18.54
CA ALA A 125 10.52 21.46 18.51
C ALA A 125 9.20 20.81 18.91
N LEU A 126 8.57 21.27 19.99
CA LEU A 126 7.28 20.76 20.46
C LEU A 126 6.20 20.98 19.40
N LEU A 127 6.08 22.21 18.87
CA LEU A 127 5.06 22.51 17.86
C LEU A 127 5.30 21.73 16.56
N ALA A 128 6.54 21.62 16.10
CA ALA A 128 6.86 20.82 14.91
C ALA A 128 6.50 19.34 15.10
N ALA A 129 6.78 18.78 16.28
CA ALA A 129 6.45 17.40 16.61
C ALA A 129 4.92 17.19 16.69
N LEU A 130 4.17 18.11 17.31
CA LEU A 130 2.71 18.02 17.37
C LEU A 130 2.07 18.17 15.99
N LEU A 131 2.55 19.10 15.17
CA LEU A 131 2.06 19.25 13.80
C LEU A 131 2.36 18.00 12.97
N PHE A 132 3.54 17.39 13.11
CA PHE A 132 3.89 16.14 12.43
C PHE A 132 3.04 14.94 12.92
N ALA A 133 2.87 14.83 14.24
CA ALA A 133 2.10 13.75 14.87
C ALA A 133 0.64 13.76 14.43
N LEU A 134 0.03 14.94 14.42
CA LEU A 134 -1.41 15.10 14.20
C LEU A 134 -1.73 15.40 12.73
N HIS A 135 -0.75 15.51 11.84
CA HIS A 135 -1.06 15.82 10.45
C HIS A 135 -1.89 14.69 9.83
N PRO A 136 -3.09 14.94 9.26
CA PRO A 136 -3.96 13.86 8.79
C PRO A 136 -3.42 12.98 7.66
N ILE A 137 -2.30 13.38 7.06
CA ILE A 137 -1.55 12.60 6.08
C ILE A 137 -0.86 11.36 6.69
N ALA A 138 -0.66 11.37 8.01
CA ALA A 138 -0.15 10.23 8.75
C ALA A 138 -1.19 9.12 8.93
N GLY A 139 -2.49 9.44 8.80
CA GLY A 139 -3.60 8.49 8.99
C GLY A 139 -3.40 7.17 8.26
N GLU A 140 -3.15 7.19 6.95
CA GLU A 140 -2.91 5.96 6.19
C GLU A 140 -1.67 5.18 6.70
N THR A 141 -0.58 5.88 7.05
CA THR A 141 0.65 5.23 7.55
C THR A 141 0.46 4.56 8.90
N VAL A 142 -0.39 5.12 9.77
CA VAL A 142 -0.68 4.55 11.09
C VAL A 142 -1.68 3.39 10.98
N ASN A 143 -2.74 3.55 10.18
CA ASN A 143 -3.82 2.56 10.11
C ASN A 143 -3.50 1.35 9.21
N PHE A 144 -2.74 1.54 8.12
CA PHE A 144 -2.47 0.45 7.18
C PHE A 144 -1.17 -0.27 7.56
N HIS A 145 -1.26 -1.53 8.02
CA HIS A 145 -0.08 -2.25 8.51
C HIS A 145 0.93 -2.50 7.40
N ALA A 146 0.55 -3.24 6.36
CA ALA A 146 1.43 -3.59 5.25
C ALA A 146 1.96 -2.36 4.50
N GLY A 147 1.08 -1.37 4.25
CA GLY A 147 1.44 -0.13 3.57
C GLY A 147 2.30 0.82 4.41
N GLY A 148 2.05 0.89 5.71
CA GLY A 148 2.60 1.92 6.62
C GLY A 148 3.78 1.48 7.47
N ARG A 149 3.87 0.20 7.90
CA ARG A 149 4.92 -0.31 8.81
C ARG A 149 6.33 0.02 8.32
N ASN A 150 6.58 -0.19 7.03
CA ASN A 150 7.87 0.12 6.39
C ASN A 150 8.27 1.59 6.54
N THR A 151 7.29 2.50 6.48
CA THR A 151 7.47 3.95 6.50
C THR A 151 7.71 4.43 7.93
N LEU A 152 6.99 3.86 8.90
CA LEU A 152 7.19 4.11 10.32
C LEU A 152 8.59 3.67 10.78
N LEU A 153 9.00 2.45 10.44
CA LEU A 153 10.35 1.94 10.74
C LEU A 153 11.43 2.82 10.09
N CYS A 154 11.26 3.15 8.81
CA CYS A 154 12.17 4.06 8.10
C CYS A 154 12.28 5.41 8.82
N ALA A 155 11.16 6.02 9.22
CA ALA A 155 11.17 7.29 9.93
C ALA A 155 11.89 7.19 11.29
N CYS A 156 11.56 6.19 12.11
CA CYS A 156 12.23 5.94 13.39
C CYS A 156 13.74 5.80 13.20
N PHE A 157 14.17 4.92 12.31
CA PHE A 157 15.58 4.64 12.10
C PHE A 157 16.34 5.82 11.46
N SER A 158 15.74 6.54 10.51
CA SER A 158 16.35 7.74 9.92
C SER A 158 16.48 8.89 10.93
N LEU A 159 15.45 9.13 11.76
CA LEU A 159 15.49 10.17 12.79
C LEU A 159 16.47 9.80 13.92
N ALA A 160 16.51 8.54 14.35
CA ALA A 160 17.50 8.07 15.32
C ALA A 160 18.93 8.19 14.79
N SER A 161 19.15 7.82 13.51
CA SER A 161 20.44 7.98 12.85
C SER A 161 20.90 9.44 12.82
N LEU A 162 20.02 10.35 12.41
CA LEU A 162 20.30 11.80 12.43
C LEU A 162 20.58 12.30 13.85
N LEU A 163 19.81 11.88 14.84
CA LEU A 163 20.02 12.27 16.24
C LEU A 163 21.39 11.78 16.76
N PHE A 164 21.77 10.53 16.47
CA PHE A 164 23.09 10.02 16.86
C PHE A 164 24.22 10.72 16.11
N TYR A 165 24.02 11.05 14.83
CA TYR A 165 24.99 11.79 14.03
C TYR A 165 25.25 13.19 14.60
N VAL A 166 24.18 13.94 14.91
CA VAL A 166 24.26 15.27 15.55
C VAL A 166 24.99 15.19 16.90
N ASN A 167 24.78 14.11 17.65
CA ASN A 167 25.45 13.85 18.93
C ASN A 167 26.85 13.22 18.78
N ARG A 168 27.44 13.22 17.58
CA ARG A 168 28.79 12.68 17.28
C ARG A 168 28.97 11.18 17.58
N LYS A 169 27.89 10.38 17.58
CA LYS A 169 27.91 8.93 17.79
C LYS A 169 27.81 8.20 16.44
N SER A 170 28.94 8.01 15.76
CA SER A 170 28.99 7.49 14.38
C SER A 170 28.45 6.06 14.24
N LEU A 171 28.88 5.12 15.09
CA LEU A 171 28.49 3.71 14.99
C LEU A 171 26.97 3.49 15.10
N PRO A 172 26.27 3.97 16.15
CA PRO A 172 24.82 3.82 16.23
C PRO A 172 24.10 4.62 15.13
N ALA A 173 24.66 5.74 14.66
CA ALA A 173 24.07 6.47 13.54
C ALA A 173 24.06 5.64 12.25
N VAL A 174 25.18 5.00 11.92
CA VAL A 174 25.28 4.11 10.74
C VAL A 174 24.42 2.86 10.92
N ALA A 175 24.40 2.25 12.11
CA ALA A 175 23.56 1.09 12.38
C ALA A 175 22.06 1.39 12.19
N CYS A 176 21.58 2.52 12.74
CA CYS A 176 20.20 2.96 12.51
C CYS A 176 19.96 3.27 11.03
N PHE A 177 20.88 3.94 10.33
CA PHE A 177 20.73 4.18 8.89
C PHE A 177 20.56 2.87 8.10
N THR A 178 21.41 1.87 8.37
CA THR A 178 21.33 0.56 7.75
C THR A 178 19.97 -0.10 8.01
N LEU A 179 19.49 -0.10 9.25
CA LEU A 179 18.14 -0.62 9.56
C LEU A 179 17.04 0.15 8.83
N GLY A 180 17.19 1.47 8.65
CA GLY A 180 16.29 2.32 7.89
C GLY A 180 16.20 1.91 6.41
N ILE A 181 17.33 1.77 5.71
CA ILE A 181 17.35 1.40 4.27
C ILE A 181 16.79 0.00 4.02
N PHE A 182 17.03 -0.94 4.94
CA PHE A 182 16.44 -2.28 4.88
C PHE A 182 14.97 -2.34 5.33
N SER A 183 14.43 -1.26 5.89
CA SER A 183 12.99 -1.10 6.16
C SER A 183 12.26 -0.48 4.96
N LYS A 184 12.82 0.58 4.38
CA LYS A 184 12.33 1.27 3.19
C LYS A 184 13.46 2.02 2.49
N GLU A 185 13.47 1.96 1.17
CA GLU A 185 14.45 2.61 0.28
C GLU A 185 14.52 4.15 0.44
N PHE A 186 13.49 4.79 1.02
CA PHE A 186 13.47 6.23 1.29
C PHE A 186 14.61 6.68 2.20
N ALA A 187 15.09 5.80 3.08
CA ALA A 187 16.21 6.12 3.95
C ALA A 187 17.50 6.41 3.16
N LEU A 188 17.63 6.00 1.88
CA LEU A 188 18.77 6.33 1.01
C LEU A 188 18.96 7.86 0.82
N LEU A 189 17.95 8.66 1.12
CA LEU A 189 18.04 10.13 1.10
C LEU A 189 18.69 10.71 2.36
N LEU A 190 18.84 9.93 3.43
CA LEU A 190 19.42 10.39 4.70
C LEU A 190 20.85 10.96 4.56
N PRO A 191 21.79 10.36 3.79
CA PRO A 191 23.12 10.94 3.61
C PRO A 191 23.09 12.37 3.05
N ALA A 192 22.11 12.68 2.18
CA ALA A 192 21.91 14.04 1.69
C ALA A 192 21.40 14.99 2.79
N ILE A 193 20.58 14.50 3.73
CA ILE A 193 20.15 15.26 4.92
C ILE A 193 21.32 15.49 5.89
N LEU A 194 22.18 14.48 6.11
CA LEU A 194 23.40 14.64 6.92
C LEU A 194 24.32 15.68 6.30
N PHE A 195 24.54 15.59 4.99
CA PHE A 195 25.29 16.59 4.25
C PHE A 195 24.67 18.00 4.36
N LEU A 196 23.35 18.12 4.22
CA LEU A 196 22.65 19.38 4.39
C LEU A 196 22.87 19.95 5.80
N TYR A 197 22.72 19.12 6.83
CA TYR A 197 23.00 19.49 8.22
C TYR A 197 24.43 20.03 8.36
N ASP A 198 25.42 19.32 7.83
CA ASP A 198 26.83 19.70 7.93
C ASP A 198 27.18 21.00 7.21
N ARG A 199 26.44 21.34 6.16
CA ARG A 199 26.68 22.56 5.36
C ARG A 199 25.91 23.77 5.86
N THR A 200 24.81 23.56 6.58
CA THR A 200 23.91 24.64 6.99
C THR A 200 23.92 24.90 8.49
N LEU A 201 23.87 23.85 9.32
CA LEU A 201 23.64 23.94 10.76
C LEU A 201 24.87 23.57 11.59
N ASN A 202 25.66 22.59 11.17
CA ASN A 202 26.87 22.19 11.89
C ASN A 202 27.98 23.24 11.70
N GLU A 203 28.59 23.66 12.80
CA GLU A 203 29.70 24.63 12.78
C GLU A 203 31.01 23.97 12.34
N GLU A 204 31.19 22.69 12.67
CA GLU A 204 32.38 21.92 12.31
C GLU A 204 32.09 21.05 11.09
N ARG A 205 32.74 21.34 9.97
CA ARG A 205 32.56 20.56 8.74
C ARG A 205 33.32 19.24 8.83
N PRO A 206 32.64 18.08 8.80
CA PRO A 206 33.33 16.80 8.82
C PRO A 206 34.08 16.56 7.51
N LYS A 207 35.11 15.71 7.56
CA LYS A 207 35.80 15.21 6.36
C LYS A 207 34.85 14.34 5.55
N TRP A 208 35.07 14.26 4.23
CA TRP A 208 34.27 13.40 3.33
C TRP A 208 34.27 11.92 3.74
N SER A 209 35.33 11.45 4.41
CA SER A 209 35.40 10.09 4.96
C SER A 209 34.32 9.79 6.01
N ALA A 210 33.71 10.80 6.63
CA ALA A 210 32.59 10.62 7.56
C ALA A 210 31.32 10.08 6.88
N TYR A 211 31.17 10.27 5.57
CA TYR A 211 30.05 9.75 4.78
C TYR A 211 30.30 8.35 4.20
N LEU A 212 31.56 7.87 4.21
CA LEU A 212 31.94 6.59 3.62
C LEU A 212 31.15 5.40 4.21
N PRO A 213 30.94 5.28 5.54
CA PRO A 213 30.13 4.18 6.08
C PRO A 213 28.69 4.17 5.56
N TYR A 214 28.09 5.33 5.34
CA TYR A 214 26.75 5.46 4.77
C TYR A 214 26.73 5.07 3.29
N ALA A 215 27.73 5.51 2.52
CA ALA A 215 27.88 5.11 1.12
C ALA A 215 28.06 3.60 0.96
N VAL A 216 28.88 2.98 1.82
CA VAL A 216 29.08 1.52 1.84
C VAL A 216 27.77 0.80 2.17
N ALA A 217 27.06 1.22 3.22
CA ALA A 217 25.77 0.62 3.58
C ALA A 217 24.72 0.76 2.45
N SER A 218 24.64 1.92 1.79
CA SER A 218 23.81 2.12 0.60
C SER A 218 24.18 1.18 -0.54
N ALA A 219 25.48 1.05 -0.84
CA ALA A 219 25.96 0.18 -1.92
C ALA A 219 25.64 -1.30 -1.63
N VAL A 220 25.82 -1.76 -0.39
CA VAL A 220 25.47 -3.12 0.04
C VAL A 220 23.97 -3.36 -0.12
N TYR A 221 23.11 -2.43 0.33
CA TYR A 221 21.67 -2.55 0.17
C TYR A 221 21.27 -2.64 -1.31
N LEU A 222 21.80 -1.76 -2.16
CA LEU A 222 21.50 -1.74 -3.60
C LEU A 222 21.96 -3.03 -4.28
N LEU A 223 23.15 -3.54 -3.92
CA LEU A 223 23.65 -4.82 -4.40
C LEU A 223 22.73 -5.97 -4.00
N MET A 224 22.42 -6.12 -2.71
CA MET A 224 21.52 -7.17 -2.22
C MET A 224 20.15 -7.09 -2.89
N ARG A 225 19.59 -5.89 -3.00
CA ARG A 225 18.32 -5.67 -3.71
C ARG A 225 18.42 -6.14 -5.16
N SER A 226 19.49 -5.80 -5.88
CA SER A 226 19.66 -6.17 -7.29
C SER A 226 19.80 -7.68 -7.52
N LEU A 227 20.29 -8.41 -6.52
CA LEU A 227 20.43 -9.87 -6.58
C LEU A 227 19.11 -10.60 -6.26
N VAL A 228 18.26 -10.00 -5.43
CA VAL A 228 17.02 -10.63 -4.95
C VAL A 228 15.82 -10.30 -5.83
N VAL A 229 15.71 -9.04 -6.26
CA VAL A 229 14.57 -8.58 -7.06
C VAL A 229 14.76 -9.01 -8.53
N LYS A 230 13.83 -9.80 -9.06
CA LYS A 230 13.86 -10.28 -10.44
C LYS A 230 13.79 -9.11 -11.43
N ALA A 231 14.49 -9.21 -12.56
CA ALA A 231 14.56 -8.17 -13.59
C ALA A 231 13.18 -7.75 -14.18
N ASN A 232 12.17 -8.61 -14.17
CA ASN A 232 10.80 -8.26 -14.59
C ASN A 232 9.99 -7.51 -13.51
N ALA A 233 10.48 -7.50 -12.26
CA ALA A 233 9.96 -6.75 -11.12
C ALA A 233 10.75 -5.44 -10.90
N ASN A 234 11.34 -4.89 -11.97
CA ASN A 234 11.98 -3.59 -11.92
C ASN A 234 10.92 -2.53 -11.53
N LEU A 235 11.17 -1.84 -10.41
CA LEU A 235 10.45 -0.60 -10.05
C LEU A 235 10.42 0.33 -11.26
N ILE A 236 11.55 0.41 -11.97
CA ILE A 236 11.67 1.02 -13.29
C ILE A 236 11.11 0.03 -14.33
N LYS A 237 9.79 -0.17 -14.36
CA LYS A 237 9.19 -0.45 -15.68
C LYS A 237 9.62 0.74 -16.53
N ALA A 238 10.15 0.46 -17.72
CA ALA A 238 10.28 1.47 -18.77
C ALA A 238 8.88 1.91 -19.26
N ALA A 239 7.98 2.23 -18.32
CA ALA A 239 6.85 3.08 -18.56
C ALA A 239 7.46 4.41 -19.02
N ASN A 240 7.12 4.80 -20.24
CA ASN A 240 7.67 5.95 -20.92
C ASN A 240 7.83 7.12 -19.93
N VAL A 241 9.07 7.53 -19.66
CA VAL A 241 9.35 8.75 -18.89
C VAL A 241 8.56 9.95 -19.46
N VAL A 242 8.26 9.87 -20.76
CA VAL A 242 7.39 10.79 -21.51
C VAL A 242 5.92 10.74 -21.06
N ASP A 243 5.34 9.58 -20.80
CA ASP A 243 3.94 9.48 -20.32
C ASP A 243 3.82 9.95 -18.86
N ASN A 244 4.88 9.74 -18.06
CA ASN A 244 4.92 10.17 -16.65
C ASN A 244 5.08 11.69 -16.48
N ILE A 245 5.51 12.42 -17.51
CA ILE A 245 5.69 13.88 -17.42
C ILE A 245 4.37 14.59 -17.10
N TRP A 246 3.25 14.01 -17.52
CA TRP A 246 1.91 14.54 -17.26
C TRP A 246 1.48 14.31 -15.81
N ILE A 247 1.93 13.21 -15.19
CA ILE A 247 1.56 12.82 -13.82
C ILE A 247 2.33 13.62 -12.76
N VAL A 248 3.61 13.94 -13.03
CA VAL A 248 4.50 14.62 -12.07
C VAL A 248 3.91 15.93 -11.54
N PRO A 249 3.45 16.87 -12.41
CA PRO A 249 2.76 18.07 -11.96
C PRO A 249 1.56 17.77 -11.07
N GLN A 250 0.63 16.94 -11.53
CA GLN A 250 -0.59 16.61 -10.78
C GLN A 250 -0.25 16.04 -9.39
N THR A 251 0.78 15.20 -9.31
CA THR A 251 1.26 14.60 -8.07
C THR A 251 1.78 15.65 -7.10
N ILE A 252 2.63 16.57 -7.57
CA ILE A 252 3.19 17.65 -6.75
C ILE A 252 2.10 18.56 -6.20
N VAL A 253 1.16 19.00 -7.06
CA VAL A 253 0.03 19.84 -6.62
C VAL A 253 -0.85 19.10 -5.63
N THR A 254 -1.11 17.82 -5.85
CA THR A 254 -1.92 17.00 -4.94
C THR A 254 -1.25 16.92 -3.57
N TYR A 255 0.04 16.58 -3.48
CA TYR A 255 0.73 16.52 -2.20
C TYR A 255 0.84 17.89 -1.51
N LEU A 256 1.09 18.97 -2.26
CA LEU A 256 1.12 20.32 -1.67
C LEU A 256 -0.25 20.74 -1.13
N ARG A 257 -1.32 20.49 -1.89
CA ARG A 257 -2.71 20.71 -1.44
C ARG A 257 -2.99 19.89 -0.20
N ASN A 258 -2.62 18.61 -0.20
CA ASN A 258 -2.87 17.67 0.89
C ASN A 258 -2.11 18.05 2.17
N MET A 259 -0.93 18.65 2.06
CA MET A 259 -0.18 19.19 3.21
C MET A 259 -0.82 20.46 3.77
N VAL A 260 -1.30 21.37 2.91
CA VAL A 260 -1.86 22.65 3.38
C VAL A 260 -3.32 22.50 3.84
N LEU A 261 -4.10 21.65 3.17
CA LEU A 261 -5.53 21.42 3.40
C LEU A 261 -5.82 19.91 3.56
N PRO A 262 -5.40 19.29 4.69
CA PRO A 262 -5.48 17.85 4.90
C PRO A 262 -6.90 17.32 5.24
N PHE A 263 -7.96 18.00 4.76
CA PHE A 263 -9.36 17.66 5.07
C PHE A 263 -10.04 16.84 3.96
N TYR A 264 -9.42 16.75 2.77
CA TYR A 264 -9.97 16.07 1.59
C TYR A 264 -9.05 14.95 1.08
N LEU A 265 -8.23 14.42 1.97
CA LEU A 265 -7.35 13.30 1.68
C LEU A 265 -8.19 12.06 1.31
N LYS A 266 -7.67 11.20 0.44
CA LYS A 266 -8.40 10.05 -0.11
C LYS A 266 -7.73 8.73 0.24
N THR A 267 -8.50 7.64 0.33
CA THR A 267 -7.97 6.27 0.43
C THR A 267 -7.55 5.72 -0.94
N LEU A 268 -8.14 6.25 -2.02
CA LEU A 268 -7.77 5.96 -3.39
C LEU A 268 -7.82 7.24 -4.25
N TYR A 269 -6.74 7.51 -4.99
CA TYR A 269 -6.62 8.68 -5.85
C TYR A 269 -6.82 8.29 -7.31
N TYR A 270 -7.81 8.92 -7.96
CA TYR A 270 -7.91 8.92 -9.41
C TYR A 270 -6.95 9.94 -10.03
N VAL A 271 -6.08 9.49 -10.92
CA VAL A 271 -5.11 10.33 -11.64
C VAL A 271 -5.58 10.43 -13.09
N ASN A 272 -5.84 11.65 -13.55
CA ASN A 272 -6.28 11.89 -14.92
C ASN A 272 -5.03 12.11 -15.78
N LEU A 273 -4.81 11.23 -16.75
CA LEU A 273 -3.65 11.30 -17.63
C LEU A 273 -3.74 12.48 -18.63
N GLN A 274 -4.92 13.08 -18.81
CA GLN A 274 -5.11 14.28 -19.62
C GLN A 274 -4.98 15.54 -18.74
N VAL A 275 -3.74 15.95 -18.52
CA VAL A 275 -3.43 17.13 -17.70
C VAL A 275 -3.49 18.42 -18.52
N THR A 276 -4.26 19.40 -18.05
CA THR A 276 -4.35 20.72 -18.67
C THR A 276 -3.10 21.57 -18.39
N TRP A 277 -2.75 22.47 -19.31
CA TRP A 277 -1.62 23.41 -19.17
C TRP A 277 -1.64 24.22 -17.86
N SER A 278 -2.81 24.47 -17.29
CA SER A 278 -2.98 25.14 -15.99
C SER A 278 -2.30 24.39 -14.83
N VAL A 279 -2.27 23.06 -14.86
CA VAL A 279 -1.61 22.26 -13.81
C VAL A 279 -0.09 22.38 -13.92
N PHE A 280 0.47 22.33 -15.13
CA PHE A 280 1.92 22.54 -15.33
C PHE A 280 2.39 23.91 -14.84
N LEU A 281 1.63 24.96 -15.16
CA LEU A 281 1.92 26.32 -14.71
C LEU A 281 1.87 26.40 -13.18
N THR A 282 0.88 25.77 -12.56
CA THR A 282 0.74 25.73 -11.10
C THR A 282 1.92 25.01 -10.44
N CYS A 283 2.35 23.86 -10.96
CA CYS A 283 3.48 23.12 -10.39
C CYS A 283 4.80 23.85 -10.55
N THR A 284 5.02 24.43 -11.73
CA THR A 284 6.21 25.24 -11.99
C THR A 284 6.24 26.43 -11.05
N PHE A 285 5.11 27.14 -10.92
CA PHE A 285 4.97 28.25 -9.99
C PHE A 285 5.24 27.82 -8.54
N LEU A 286 4.71 26.69 -8.07
CA LEU A 286 4.89 26.22 -6.70
C LEU A 286 6.34 25.77 -6.42
N ILE A 287 6.99 25.09 -7.37
CA ILE A 287 8.41 24.71 -7.24
C ILE A 287 9.28 25.98 -7.22
N VAL A 288 9.06 26.90 -8.16
CA VAL A 288 9.77 28.18 -8.20
C VAL A 288 9.52 28.97 -6.91
N LEU A 289 8.30 29.00 -6.39
CA LEU A 289 7.99 29.64 -5.12
C LEU A 289 8.76 29.01 -3.96
N LEU A 290 8.84 27.68 -3.88
CA LEU A 290 9.61 26.99 -2.85
C LEU A 290 11.12 27.27 -2.97
N LEU A 291 11.65 27.33 -4.19
CA LEU A 291 13.04 27.69 -4.45
C LEU A 291 13.32 29.16 -4.11
N VAL A 292 12.39 30.07 -4.43
CA VAL A 292 12.47 31.49 -4.06
C VAL A 292 12.39 31.65 -2.55
N VAL A 293 11.49 30.95 -1.87
CA VAL A 293 11.42 30.93 -0.40
C VAL A 293 12.75 30.42 0.17
N ALA A 294 13.28 29.30 -0.33
CA ALA A 294 14.58 28.80 0.08
C ALA A 294 15.72 29.81 -0.14
N PHE A 295 15.68 30.56 -1.26
CA PHE A 295 16.69 31.57 -1.60
C PHE A 295 16.56 32.84 -0.76
N VAL A 296 15.35 33.39 -0.60
CA VAL A 296 15.07 34.59 0.21
C VAL A 296 15.40 34.33 1.67
N PHE A 297 15.00 33.17 2.18
CA PHE A 297 15.23 32.77 3.56
C PHE A 297 16.53 31.97 3.73
N ARG A 298 17.46 31.99 2.77
CA ARG A 298 18.75 31.26 2.86
C ARG A 298 19.60 31.63 4.07
N LYS A 299 19.36 32.82 4.65
CA LYS A 299 20.01 33.29 5.89
C LYS A 299 19.34 32.74 7.16
N LYS A 300 18.11 32.22 7.07
CA LYS A 300 17.36 31.56 8.15
C LYS A 300 17.53 30.04 7.99
N ARG A 301 18.54 29.50 8.67
CA ARG A 301 18.97 28.10 8.51
C ARG A 301 17.84 27.11 8.80
N GLU A 302 16.91 27.45 9.68
CA GLU A 302 15.77 26.61 10.06
C GLU A 302 14.78 26.38 8.91
N ILE A 303 14.41 27.45 8.20
CA ILE A 303 13.48 27.37 7.07
C ILE A 303 14.14 26.65 5.90
N LEU A 304 15.41 26.99 5.61
CA LEU A 304 16.15 26.33 4.54
C LEU A 304 16.22 24.81 4.77
N PHE A 305 16.55 24.40 5.99
CA PHE A 305 16.60 22.98 6.36
C PHE A 305 15.23 22.30 6.22
N ALA A 306 14.16 22.95 6.69
CA ALA A 306 12.79 22.44 6.60
C ALA A 306 12.31 22.27 5.15
N VAL A 307 12.49 23.29 4.30
CA VAL A 307 12.06 23.29 2.90
C VAL A 307 12.85 22.26 2.08
N VAL A 308 14.16 22.13 2.31
CA VAL A 308 14.96 21.14 1.59
C VAL A 308 14.60 19.72 2.01
N ILE A 309 14.36 19.44 3.30
CA ILE A 309 13.87 18.12 3.74
C ILE A 309 12.53 17.79 3.08
N PHE A 310 11.61 18.75 3.06
CA PHE A 310 10.31 18.59 2.42
C PHE A 310 10.45 18.22 0.94
N LEU A 311 11.23 18.99 0.18
CA LEU A 311 11.47 18.76 -1.25
C LEU A 311 12.22 17.44 -1.52
N LEU A 312 13.21 17.11 -0.70
CA LEU A 312 14.02 15.90 -0.85
C LEU A 312 13.17 14.64 -0.69
N PHE A 313 12.31 14.58 0.32
CA PHE A 313 11.40 13.45 0.51
C PHE A 313 10.18 13.48 -0.41
N LEU A 314 9.84 14.64 -1.00
CA LEU A 314 8.82 14.73 -2.03
C LEU A 314 9.32 14.14 -3.36
N LEU A 315 10.62 14.27 -3.68
CA LEU A 315 11.22 13.80 -4.93
C LEU A 315 10.88 12.34 -5.31
N PRO A 316 11.10 11.32 -4.45
CA PRO A 316 10.80 9.94 -4.80
C PRO A 316 9.31 9.67 -5.01
N VAL A 317 8.42 10.52 -4.52
CA VAL A 317 6.96 10.33 -4.62
C VAL A 317 6.34 11.12 -5.76
N THR A 318 7.14 11.85 -6.53
CA THR A 318 6.66 12.64 -7.69
C THR A 318 6.33 11.80 -8.91
N ASN A 319 6.63 10.48 -8.91
CA ASN A 319 6.47 9.59 -10.07
C ASN A 319 7.36 9.90 -11.28
N ILE A 320 8.45 10.68 -11.12
CA ILE A 320 9.48 10.84 -12.17
C ILE A 320 10.00 9.45 -12.59
N PHE A 321 10.29 8.63 -11.58
CA PHE A 321 10.43 7.19 -11.72
C PHE A 321 9.19 6.57 -11.10
N TYR A 322 8.47 5.75 -11.86
CA TYR A 322 7.40 4.95 -11.29
C TYR A 322 8.02 3.98 -10.29
N LEU A 323 7.58 3.99 -9.03
CA LEU A 323 8.22 3.23 -7.94
C LEU A 323 7.23 2.32 -7.19
N GLY A 324 6.05 2.04 -7.73
CA GLY A 324 5.10 1.18 -7.02
C GLY A 324 3.71 1.10 -7.64
N ALA A 325 2.84 0.28 -7.06
CA ALA A 325 1.50 0.00 -7.58
C ALA A 325 0.49 1.17 -7.48
N ALA A 326 0.71 2.13 -6.57
CA ALA A 326 -0.15 3.30 -6.41
C ALA A 326 0.63 4.58 -6.76
N MET A 327 0.11 5.38 -7.70
CA MET A 327 0.74 6.63 -8.16
C MET A 327 0.73 7.71 -7.06
N ILE A 328 -0.37 7.85 -6.35
CA ILE A 328 -0.53 8.82 -5.26
C ILE A 328 -1.14 8.10 -4.05
N ALA A 329 -0.54 8.28 -2.89
CA ALA A 329 -1.10 7.84 -1.62
C ALA A 329 -0.52 8.66 -0.45
N ASP A 330 -1.32 8.89 0.59
CA ASP A 330 -0.96 9.76 1.71
C ASP A 330 0.31 9.26 2.42
N ARG A 331 0.44 7.94 2.58
CA ARG A 331 1.60 7.29 3.22
C ARG A 331 2.95 7.59 2.57
N HIS A 332 2.96 7.98 1.30
CA HIS A 332 4.18 8.33 0.57
C HIS A 332 4.76 9.66 1.07
N ALA A 333 3.88 10.59 1.46
CA ALA A 333 4.27 11.92 1.89
C ALA A 333 4.57 12.04 3.39
N TYR A 334 4.45 10.95 4.16
CA TYR A 334 4.74 10.91 5.59
C TYR A 334 6.11 11.49 5.96
N LEU A 335 7.19 11.09 5.29
CA LEU A 335 8.53 11.64 5.56
C LEU A 335 8.68 13.09 5.10
N ALA A 336 8.02 13.49 4.00
CA ALA A 336 8.00 14.88 3.57
C ALA A 336 7.32 15.78 4.61
N SER A 337 6.29 15.27 5.30
CA SER A 337 5.57 16.02 6.33
C SER A 337 6.45 16.47 7.51
N LEU A 338 7.62 15.85 7.74
CA LEU A 338 8.63 16.32 8.70
C LEU A 338 9.09 17.75 8.36
N GLY A 339 9.49 17.97 7.10
CA GLY A 339 9.94 19.27 6.62
C GLY A 339 8.82 20.30 6.60
N PHE A 340 7.63 19.89 6.16
CA PHE A 340 6.44 20.76 6.16
C PHE A 340 6.06 21.20 7.58
N SER A 341 5.98 20.27 8.53
CA SER A 341 5.61 20.55 9.92
C SER A 341 6.62 21.46 10.61
N LEU A 342 7.92 21.31 10.32
CA LEU A 342 8.95 22.20 10.82
C LEU A 342 8.82 23.62 10.25
N ALA A 343 8.57 23.75 8.94
CA ALA A 343 8.38 25.06 8.30
C ALA A 343 7.14 25.78 8.85
N LEU A 344 6.03 25.05 9.01
CA LEU A 344 4.79 25.59 9.56
C LEU A 344 4.94 25.97 11.04
N ALA A 345 5.60 25.13 11.85
CA ALA A 345 5.90 25.45 13.24
C ALA A 345 6.76 26.71 13.36
N TRP A 346 7.75 26.88 12.48
CA TRP A 346 8.59 28.08 12.43
C TRP A 346 7.77 29.32 12.09
N ALA A 347 6.87 29.24 11.11
CA ALA A 347 6.01 30.35 10.71
C ALA A 347 5.10 30.80 11.86
N ILE A 348 4.45 29.85 12.53
CA ILE A 348 3.58 30.11 13.70
C ILE A 348 4.39 30.69 14.86
N CYS A 349 5.55 30.12 15.18
CA CYS A 349 6.41 30.59 16.26
C CYS A 349 7.08 31.96 15.98
N SER A 350 7.06 32.42 14.73
CA SER A 350 7.54 33.75 14.35
C SER A 350 6.48 34.84 14.53
N ALA A 351 5.20 34.47 14.70
CA ALA A 351 4.12 35.39 15.02
C ALA A 351 4.11 35.77 16.51
N LYS A 352 3.37 36.83 16.86
CA LYS A 352 3.16 37.22 18.27
C LYS A 352 2.47 36.09 19.03
N LYS A 353 2.88 35.84 20.29
CA LYS A 353 2.33 34.74 21.13
C LYS A 353 0.80 34.72 21.22
N GLN A 354 0.16 35.90 21.26
CA GLN A 354 -1.30 36.07 21.31
C GLN A 354 -2.00 35.51 20.06
N VAL A 355 -1.31 35.39 18.92
CA VAL A 355 -1.81 34.80 17.69
C VAL A 355 -1.31 33.37 17.54
N ALA A 356 -0.02 33.14 17.82
CA ALA A 356 0.63 31.86 17.62
C ALA A 356 -0.01 30.72 18.43
N VAL A 357 -0.35 30.96 19.71
CA VAL A 357 -0.90 29.93 20.59
C VAL A 357 -2.32 29.53 20.17
N PRO A 358 -3.29 30.44 19.98
CA PRO A 358 -4.61 30.07 19.48
C PRO A 358 -4.57 29.35 18.14
N VAL A 359 -3.73 29.80 17.20
CA VAL A 359 -3.57 29.16 15.88
C VAL A 359 -3.04 27.73 16.03
N ALA A 360 -2.00 27.52 16.84
CA ALA A 360 -1.44 26.19 17.08
C ALA A 360 -2.47 25.24 17.72
N VAL A 361 -3.22 25.70 18.72
CA VAL A 361 -4.26 24.92 19.39
C VAL A 361 -5.39 24.58 18.43
N ALA A 362 -5.88 25.57 17.67
CA ALA A 362 -6.96 25.36 16.70
C ALA A 362 -6.55 24.36 15.61
N LEU A 363 -5.33 24.46 15.09
CA LEU A 363 -4.80 23.53 14.11
C LEU A 363 -4.69 22.10 14.68
N CYS A 364 -4.08 21.94 15.87
CA CYS A 364 -3.97 20.62 16.50
C CYS A 364 -5.35 20.01 16.78
N ALA A 365 -6.32 20.80 17.23
CA ALA A 365 -7.68 20.34 17.46
C ALA A 365 -8.38 19.92 16.16
N ALA A 366 -8.28 20.73 15.09
CA ALA A 366 -8.84 20.40 13.79
C ALA A 366 -8.22 19.12 13.21
N PHE A 367 -6.92 18.94 13.40
CA PHE A 367 -6.16 17.77 13.00
C PHE A 367 -6.61 16.50 13.75
N VAL A 368 -6.71 16.55 15.08
CA VAL A 368 -7.23 15.42 15.89
C VAL A 368 -8.63 15.00 15.44
N VAL A 369 -9.54 15.96 15.24
CA VAL A 369 -10.91 15.67 14.78
C VAL A 369 -10.89 15.02 13.40
N THR A 370 -10.04 15.51 12.51
CA THR A 370 -9.88 14.96 11.15
C THR A 370 -9.32 13.54 11.20
N ASP A 371 -8.28 13.28 12.01
CA ASP A 371 -7.70 11.95 12.19
C ASP A 371 -8.73 10.94 12.69
N ILE A 372 -9.48 11.27 13.76
CA ILE A 372 -10.50 10.38 14.32
C ILE A 372 -11.52 9.98 13.25
N ALA A 373 -11.99 10.95 12.44
CA ALA A 373 -12.94 10.69 11.37
C ALA A 373 -12.33 9.85 10.24
N ARG A 374 -11.08 10.12 9.84
CA ARG A 374 -10.39 9.40 8.76
C ARG A 374 -10.04 7.96 9.13
N ASN A 375 -9.70 7.73 10.40
CA ASN A 375 -9.38 6.41 10.91
C ASN A 375 -10.54 5.42 10.64
N ALA A 376 -11.80 5.88 10.68
CA ALA A 376 -12.97 5.03 10.42
C ALA A 376 -12.96 4.36 9.03
N ALA A 377 -12.37 5.00 8.01
CA ALA A 377 -12.24 4.39 6.68
C ALA A 377 -11.32 3.17 6.68
N TRP A 378 -10.42 3.04 7.65
CA TRP A 378 -9.46 1.93 7.76
C TRP A 378 -9.89 0.88 8.80
N ARG A 379 -11.13 0.93 9.29
CA ARG A 379 -11.60 0.05 10.36
C ARG A 379 -11.64 -1.42 9.95
N ASP A 380 -12.09 -1.69 8.73
CA ASP A 380 -12.26 -3.02 8.15
C ASP A 380 -12.30 -2.93 6.62
N GLU A 381 -12.19 -4.06 5.93
CA GLU A 381 -12.14 -4.11 4.47
C GLU A 381 -13.36 -3.47 3.79
N ILE A 382 -14.56 -3.68 4.34
CA ILE A 382 -15.78 -3.10 3.75
C ILE A 382 -15.72 -1.58 3.85
N SER A 383 -15.41 -1.06 5.04
CA SER A 383 -15.30 0.39 5.27
C SER A 383 -14.25 1.01 4.34
N LEU A 384 -13.11 0.32 4.14
CA LEU A 384 -12.05 0.78 3.26
C LEU A 384 -12.50 0.81 1.79
N PHE A 385 -13.04 -0.29 1.28
CA PHE A 385 -13.39 -0.39 -0.14
C PHE A 385 -14.64 0.44 -0.49
N GLU A 386 -15.57 0.63 0.45
CA GLU A 386 -16.65 1.61 0.31
C GLU A 386 -16.10 3.03 0.21
N GLN A 387 -15.10 3.39 1.03
CA GLN A 387 -14.46 4.69 0.94
C GLN A 387 -13.69 4.84 -0.38
N MET A 388 -12.99 3.81 -0.84
CA MET A 388 -12.30 3.83 -2.15
C MET A 388 -13.26 4.04 -3.31
N ALA A 389 -14.42 3.38 -3.29
CA ALA A 389 -15.46 3.55 -4.31
C ALA A 389 -16.06 4.96 -4.32
N LYS A 390 -16.09 5.64 -3.16
CA LYS A 390 -16.49 7.06 -3.03
C LYS A 390 -15.39 8.01 -3.49
N ASP A 391 -14.14 7.72 -3.16
CA ASP A 391 -12.99 8.60 -3.42
C ASP A 391 -12.54 8.58 -4.88
N ALA A 392 -12.70 7.45 -5.55
CA ALA A 392 -12.39 7.23 -6.96
C ALA A 392 -13.48 6.38 -7.64
N PRO A 393 -14.69 6.93 -7.87
CA PRO A 393 -15.83 6.21 -8.45
C PRO A 393 -15.60 5.75 -9.91
N GLU A 394 -14.55 6.24 -10.56
CA GLU A 394 -14.12 5.88 -11.91
C GLU A 394 -13.33 4.56 -11.93
N LEU A 395 -12.68 4.20 -10.81
CA LEU A 395 -11.81 3.03 -10.72
C LEU A 395 -12.57 1.79 -10.24
N SER A 396 -12.23 0.64 -10.82
CA SER A 396 -12.85 -0.64 -10.47
C SER A 396 -12.45 -1.13 -9.07
N THR A 397 -11.31 -0.67 -8.52
CA THR A 397 -10.68 -1.24 -7.31
C THR A 397 -11.64 -1.35 -6.12
N GLY A 398 -12.38 -0.30 -5.78
CA GLY A 398 -13.34 -0.34 -4.67
C GLY A 398 -14.48 -1.33 -4.92
N TYR A 399 -15.11 -1.24 -6.11
CA TYR A 399 -16.24 -2.09 -6.49
C TYR A 399 -15.86 -3.57 -6.63
N GLN A 400 -14.73 -3.87 -7.26
CA GLN A 400 -14.20 -5.21 -7.41
C GLN A 400 -14.01 -5.88 -6.05
N ASN A 401 -13.29 -5.23 -5.13
CA ASN A 401 -12.99 -5.83 -3.84
C ASN A 401 -14.26 -6.01 -2.99
N LEU A 402 -15.21 -5.06 -3.03
CA LEU A 402 -16.52 -5.25 -2.40
C LEU A 402 -17.26 -6.47 -3.00
N GLY A 403 -17.29 -6.58 -4.33
CA GLY A 403 -17.90 -7.72 -5.03
C GLY A 403 -17.33 -9.07 -4.57
N VAL A 404 -16.00 -9.17 -4.49
CA VAL A 404 -15.30 -10.38 -4.02
C VAL A 404 -15.58 -10.66 -2.55
N ILE A 405 -15.61 -9.64 -1.68
CA ILE A 405 -15.93 -9.81 -0.25
C ILE A 405 -17.36 -10.33 -0.07
N TYR A 406 -18.34 -9.71 -0.73
CA TYR A 406 -19.73 -10.15 -0.63
C TYR A 406 -19.93 -11.54 -1.23
N TYR A 407 -19.21 -11.86 -2.30
CA TYR A 407 -19.17 -13.21 -2.88
C TYR A 407 -18.66 -14.24 -1.87
N ASN A 408 -17.54 -13.96 -1.21
CA ASN A 408 -16.96 -14.84 -0.18
C ASN A 408 -17.88 -14.99 1.04
N ARG A 409 -18.66 -13.96 1.36
CA ARG A 409 -19.71 -14.00 2.40
C ARG A 409 -21.01 -14.66 1.95
N GLN A 410 -21.11 -15.12 0.69
CA GLN A 410 -22.29 -15.73 0.09
C GLN A 410 -23.51 -14.77 -0.04
N ASP A 411 -23.30 -13.47 0.08
CA ASP A 411 -24.31 -12.47 -0.25
C ASP A 411 -24.26 -12.20 -1.76
N PHE A 412 -24.80 -13.15 -2.53
CA PHE A 412 -24.79 -13.09 -3.99
C PHE A 412 -25.51 -11.86 -4.57
N PRO A 413 -26.63 -11.36 -4.01
CA PRO A 413 -27.22 -10.10 -4.47
C PRO A 413 -26.27 -8.89 -4.34
N ALA A 414 -25.58 -8.74 -3.21
CA ALA A 414 -24.61 -7.67 -3.04
C ALA A 414 -23.37 -7.88 -3.92
N ALA A 415 -22.87 -9.11 -4.01
CA ALA A 415 -21.74 -9.48 -4.86
C ALA A 415 -22.00 -9.10 -6.32
N GLU A 416 -23.12 -9.57 -6.87
CA GLU A 416 -23.56 -9.24 -8.22
C GLU A 416 -23.64 -7.73 -8.46
N LYS A 417 -24.25 -6.98 -7.55
CA LYS A 417 -24.36 -5.51 -7.66
C LYS A 417 -22.97 -4.88 -7.83
N TYR A 418 -22.03 -5.21 -6.96
CA TYR A 418 -20.69 -4.60 -6.97
C TYR A 418 -19.80 -5.10 -8.12
N LEU A 419 -19.88 -6.38 -8.46
CA LEU A 419 -19.17 -6.94 -9.63
C LEU A 419 -19.66 -6.31 -10.94
N MET A 420 -20.98 -6.14 -11.09
CA MET A 420 -21.56 -5.43 -12.25
C MET A 420 -21.10 -3.98 -12.31
N LEU A 421 -21.13 -3.26 -11.18
CA LEU A 421 -20.61 -1.89 -11.13
C LEU A 421 -19.14 -1.82 -11.55
N ALA A 422 -18.31 -2.80 -11.16
CA ALA A 422 -16.89 -2.86 -11.50
C ALA A 422 -16.62 -3.05 -13.01
N LEU A 423 -17.49 -3.78 -13.73
CA LEU A 423 -17.35 -4.03 -15.18
C LEU A 423 -17.38 -2.74 -16.02
N ASP A 424 -18.05 -1.70 -15.52
CA ASP A 424 -18.18 -0.40 -16.19
C ASP A 424 -17.03 0.57 -15.85
N LYS A 425 -16.09 0.18 -14.98
CA LYS A 425 -15.02 1.05 -14.47
C LYS A 425 -13.68 0.87 -15.18
N GLU A 426 -12.80 1.84 -14.97
CA GLU A 426 -11.40 1.81 -15.43
C GLU A 426 -10.54 0.94 -14.50
N GLY A 427 -9.40 0.46 -15.02
CA GLY A 427 -8.40 -0.25 -14.21
C GLY A 427 -8.71 -1.72 -13.94
N LEU A 428 -9.76 -2.29 -14.54
CA LEU A 428 -10.07 -3.72 -14.46
C LEU A 428 -9.18 -4.51 -15.42
N TYR A 429 -8.42 -5.46 -14.87
CA TYR A 429 -7.46 -6.30 -15.60
C TYR A 429 -8.05 -7.67 -15.95
N ASP A 430 -7.50 -8.33 -16.97
CA ASP A 430 -8.07 -9.58 -17.52
C ASP A 430 -8.21 -10.69 -16.47
N THR A 431 -7.27 -10.84 -15.53
CA THR A 431 -7.40 -11.86 -14.47
C THR A 431 -8.52 -11.58 -13.48
N ALA A 432 -8.94 -10.32 -13.28
CA ALA A 432 -10.15 -10.02 -12.50
C ALA A 432 -11.41 -10.40 -13.28
N LEU A 433 -11.42 -10.18 -14.60
CA LEU A 433 -12.54 -10.59 -15.46
C LEU A 433 -12.71 -12.10 -15.51
N ASP A 434 -11.61 -12.84 -15.50
CA ASP A 434 -11.62 -14.31 -15.38
C ASP A 434 -12.25 -14.74 -14.06
N GLY A 435 -11.82 -14.15 -12.94
CA GLY A 435 -12.42 -14.38 -11.63
C GLY A 435 -13.92 -14.04 -11.60
N PHE A 436 -14.33 -12.91 -12.18
CA PHE A 436 -15.74 -12.52 -12.25
C PHE A 436 -16.57 -13.50 -13.07
N THR A 437 -16.01 -14.03 -14.17
CA THR A 437 -16.66 -15.04 -15.00
C THR A 437 -16.96 -16.30 -14.17
N GLY A 438 -15.98 -16.81 -13.43
CA GLY A 438 -16.17 -17.92 -12.50
C GLY A 438 -17.22 -17.63 -11.42
N MET A 439 -17.13 -16.46 -10.79
CA MET A 439 -18.07 -16.04 -9.74
C MET A 439 -19.51 -15.93 -10.24
N PHE A 440 -19.74 -15.35 -11.42
CA PHE A 440 -21.08 -15.25 -12.01
C PHE A 440 -21.66 -16.63 -12.35
N ILE A 441 -20.83 -17.55 -12.84
CA ILE A 441 -21.25 -18.93 -13.11
C ILE A 441 -21.62 -19.65 -11.80
N GLU A 442 -20.83 -19.49 -10.74
CA GLU A 442 -21.14 -20.05 -9.42
C GLU A 442 -22.42 -19.49 -8.81
N MET A 443 -22.71 -18.22 -9.07
CA MET A 443 -23.98 -17.59 -8.67
C MET A 443 -25.18 -18.00 -9.53
N GLY A 444 -25.00 -18.86 -10.54
CA GLY A 444 -26.05 -19.27 -11.47
C GLY A 444 -26.48 -18.17 -12.44
N LYS A 445 -25.57 -17.23 -12.76
CA LYS A 445 -25.81 -16.06 -13.62
C LYS A 445 -24.91 -16.07 -14.87
N PRO A 446 -25.03 -17.09 -15.74
CA PRO A 446 -24.17 -17.22 -16.92
C PRO A 446 -24.34 -16.07 -17.91
N ASP A 447 -25.50 -15.44 -17.94
CA ASP A 447 -25.80 -14.21 -18.70
C ASP A 447 -24.86 -13.05 -18.33
N LYS A 448 -24.51 -12.91 -17.05
CA LYS A 448 -23.56 -11.89 -16.57
C LYS A 448 -22.11 -12.29 -16.76
N ALA A 449 -21.82 -13.60 -16.68
CA ALA A 449 -20.49 -14.12 -16.99
C ALA A 449 -20.08 -13.74 -18.42
N VAL A 450 -21.01 -13.80 -19.38
CA VAL A 450 -20.79 -13.34 -20.76
C VAL A 450 -20.33 -11.88 -20.82
N LEU A 451 -20.84 -10.99 -19.96
CA LEU A 451 -20.44 -9.57 -19.95
C LEU A 451 -18.98 -9.40 -19.52
N ALA A 452 -18.52 -10.18 -18.53
CA ALA A 452 -17.12 -10.15 -18.10
C ALA A 452 -16.18 -10.64 -19.21
N VAL A 453 -16.54 -11.74 -19.88
CA VAL A 453 -15.78 -12.26 -21.02
C VAL A 453 -15.79 -11.29 -22.20
N ALA A 454 -16.93 -10.67 -22.51
CA ALA A 454 -17.04 -9.65 -23.56
C ALA A 454 -16.16 -8.42 -23.28
N ARG A 455 -16.02 -8.03 -22.01
CA ARG A 455 -15.08 -6.96 -21.62
C ARG A 455 -13.63 -7.35 -21.90
N LYS A 456 -13.25 -8.60 -21.62
CA LYS A 456 -11.91 -9.14 -21.90
C LYS A 456 -11.64 -9.18 -23.42
N MET A 457 -12.65 -9.54 -24.22
CA MET A 457 -12.57 -9.48 -25.70
C MET A 457 -12.30 -8.06 -26.20
N LYS A 458 -12.93 -7.05 -25.60
CA LYS A 458 -12.70 -5.64 -25.98
C LYS A 458 -11.26 -5.20 -25.72
N ASN A 459 -10.64 -5.69 -24.64
CA ASN A 459 -9.24 -5.40 -24.30
C ASN A 459 -8.27 -6.05 -25.29
N ASN A 460 -8.54 -7.28 -25.73
CA ASN A 460 -7.72 -7.99 -26.70
C ASN A 460 -8.55 -8.77 -27.74
N PRO A 461 -9.01 -8.10 -28.81
CA PRO A 461 -9.92 -8.70 -29.79
C PRO A 461 -9.35 -9.87 -30.59
N LYS A 462 -8.01 -9.99 -30.62
CA LYS A 462 -7.29 -11.04 -31.35
C LYS A 462 -6.97 -12.27 -30.49
N ASN A 463 -7.34 -12.25 -29.21
CA ASN A 463 -7.16 -13.41 -28.35
C ASN A 463 -8.29 -14.42 -28.64
N PRO A 464 -7.99 -15.66 -29.08
CA PRO A 464 -9.02 -16.68 -29.31
C PRO A 464 -9.63 -17.22 -28.00
N GLU A 465 -8.97 -17.05 -26.86
CA GLU A 465 -9.39 -17.64 -25.57
C GLU A 465 -10.77 -17.18 -25.10
N PRO A 466 -11.09 -15.86 -25.03
CA PRO A 466 -12.42 -15.41 -24.64
C PRO A 466 -13.55 -15.99 -25.51
N TYR A 467 -13.33 -16.18 -26.82
CA TYR A 467 -14.32 -16.78 -27.72
C TYR A 467 -14.55 -18.26 -27.37
N PHE A 468 -13.49 -18.99 -27.06
CA PHE A 468 -13.62 -20.37 -26.57
C PHE A 468 -14.41 -20.44 -25.26
N VAL A 469 -14.09 -19.57 -24.29
CA VAL A 469 -14.81 -19.50 -23.01
C VAL A 469 -16.30 -19.20 -23.24
N LEU A 470 -16.65 -18.24 -24.11
CA LEU A 470 -18.04 -17.99 -24.49
C LEU A 470 -18.71 -19.22 -25.12
N SER A 471 -17.99 -19.96 -25.98
CA SER A 471 -18.54 -21.18 -26.59
C SER A 471 -18.94 -22.21 -25.52
N ARG A 472 -18.14 -22.36 -24.46
CA ARG A 472 -18.43 -23.26 -23.32
C ARG A 472 -19.62 -22.78 -22.51
N ILE A 473 -19.72 -21.48 -22.25
CA ILE A 473 -20.87 -20.88 -21.55
C ILE A 473 -22.16 -21.08 -22.34
N TYR A 474 -22.16 -20.84 -23.65
CA TYR A 474 -23.34 -21.02 -24.49
C TYR A 474 -23.74 -22.49 -24.68
N GLU A 475 -22.76 -23.40 -24.77
CA GLU A 475 -23.00 -24.84 -24.82
C GLU A 475 -23.68 -25.34 -23.54
N ALA A 476 -23.19 -24.91 -22.37
CA ALA A 476 -23.77 -25.26 -21.07
C ALA A 476 -25.17 -24.65 -20.84
N THR A 477 -25.46 -23.49 -21.43
CA THR A 477 -26.78 -22.84 -21.33
C THR A 477 -27.77 -23.25 -22.42
N GLY A 478 -27.40 -24.19 -23.29
CA GLY A 478 -28.26 -24.73 -24.35
C GLY A 478 -28.37 -23.87 -25.61
N ASN A 479 -27.58 -22.80 -25.73
CA ASN A 479 -27.56 -21.93 -26.91
C ASN A 479 -26.54 -22.42 -27.95
N GLY A 480 -26.85 -23.53 -28.60
CA GLY A 480 -25.93 -24.22 -29.53
C GLY A 480 -25.56 -23.43 -30.80
N GLU A 481 -26.33 -22.42 -31.18
CA GLU A 481 -25.98 -21.53 -32.29
C GLU A 481 -24.86 -20.57 -31.89
N LEU A 482 -25.04 -19.81 -30.80
CA LEU A 482 -24.00 -18.91 -30.28
C LEU A 482 -22.74 -19.66 -29.87
N ALA A 483 -22.87 -20.89 -29.35
CA ALA A 483 -21.74 -21.75 -29.04
C ALA A 483 -20.89 -22.06 -30.28
N ARG A 484 -21.54 -22.45 -31.38
CA ARG A 484 -20.87 -22.72 -32.67
C ARG A 484 -20.23 -21.45 -33.23
N THR A 485 -20.96 -20.34 -33.27
CA THR A 485 -20.42 -19.06 -33.77
C THR A 485 -19.15 -18.64 -33.04
N ASN A 486 -19.14 -18.69 -31.70
CA ASN A 486 -17.97 -18.30 -30.92
C ASN A 486 -16.80 -19.30 -31.10
N ARG A 487 -17.09 -20.60 -31.23
CA ARG A 487 -16.08 -21.60 -31.54
C ARG A 487 -15.42 -21.35 -32.91
N ASP A 488 -16.23 -21.05 -33.93
CA ASP A 488 -15.74 -20.75 -35.29
C ASP A 488 -14.89 -19.47 -35.30
N GLN A 489 -15.25 -18.45 -34.49
CA GLN A 489 -14.43 -17.24 -34.33
C GLN A 489 -13.08 -17.53 -33.66
N ALA A 490 -13.04 -18.39 -32.63
CA ALA A 490 -11.79 -18.80 -32.01
C ALA A 490 -10.86 -19.51 -33.02
N GLU A 491 -11.42 -20.41 -33.84
CA GLU A 491 -10.70 -21.13 -34.91
C GLU A 491 -10.24 -20.20 -36.04
N ALA A 492 -11.04 -19.18 -36.38
CA ALA A 492 -10.66 -18.18 -37.39
C ALA A 492 -9.48 -17.31 -36.94
N LEU A 493 -9.39 -16.99 -35.64
CA LEU A 493 -8.26 -16.24 -35.07
C LEU A 493 -6.99 -17.08 -34.95
N PHE A 494 -7.13 -18.36 -34.59
CA PHE A 494 -6.02 -19.30 -34.51
C PHE A 494 -6.51 -20.71 -34.85
N PRO A 495 -6.14 -21.27 -36.02
CA PRO A 495 -6.53 -22.63 -36.39
C PRO A 495 -6.04 -23.65 -35.36
N GLY A 496 -6.94 -24.49 -34.88
CA GLY A 496 -6.72 -25.44 -33.78
C GLY A 496 -6.89 -24.81 -32.38
N ALA A 497 -7.41 -23.59 -32.25
CA ALA A 497 -7.56 -22.91 -30.96
C ALA A 497 -8.40 -23.71 -29.96
N ALA A 498 -9.56 -24.21 -30.39
CA ALA A 498 -10.47 -24.89 -29.49
C ALA A 498 -9.87 -26.22 -29.01
N GLU A 499 -9.15 -26.92 -29.89
CA GLU A 499 -8.42 -28.13 -29.51
C GLU A 499 -7.25 -27.83 -28.56
N ALA A 500 -6.45 -26.81 -28.88
CA ALA A 500 -5.33 -26.40 -28.03
C ALA A 500 -5.80 -25.99 -26.61
N MET A 501 -6.93 -25.30 -26.49
CA MET A 501 -7.50 -24.90 -25.19
C MET A 501 -8.06 -26.09 -24.42
N ARG A 502 -8.77 -27.01 -25.09
CA ARG A 502 -9.18 -28.28 -24.46
C ARG A 502 -7.97 -29.07 -23.94
N ASN A 503 -6.91 -29.17 -24.73
CA ASN A 503 -5.68 -29.85 -24.33
C ASN A 503 -5.00 -29.16 -23.13
N LYS A 504 -5.02 -27.82 -23.07
CA LYS A 504 -4.54 -27.06 -21.90
C LYS A 504 -5.35 -27.37 -20.64
N VAL A 505 -6.68 -27.47 -20.73
CA VAL A 505 -7.55 -27.84 -19.59
C VAL A 505 -7.18 -29.23 -19.09
N VAL A 506 -7.09 -30.21 -19.98
CA VAL A 506 -6.74 -31.60 -19.63
C VAL A 506 -5.34 -31.69 -19.02
N GLU A 507 -4.36 -31.02 -19.61
CA GLU A 507 -2.99 -31.03 -19.09
C GLU A 507 -2.87 -30.33 -17.74
N ALA A 508 -3.59 -29.22 -17.53
CA ALA A 508 -3.65 -28.54 -16.25
C ALA A 508 -4.24 -29.43 -15.15
N CYS A 509 -5.33 -30.16 -15.43
CA CYS A 509 -5.91 -31.12 -14.48
C CYS A 509 -4.91 -32.24 -14.15
N ARG A 510 -4.30 -32.86 -15.17
CA ARG A 510 -3.30 -33.93 -15.00
C ARG A 510 -2.10 -33.49 -14.16
N GLN A 511 -1.57 -32.29 -14.42
CA GLN A 511 -0.46 -31.73 -13.62
C GLN A 511 -0.91 -31.40 -12.19
N GLY A 512 -2.13 -30.88 -12.01
CA GLY A 512 -2.73 -30.62 -10.71
C GLY A 512 -2.89 -31.88 -9.86
N GLU A 513 -3.43 -32.96 -10.43
CA GLU A 513 -3.56 -34.27 -9.77
C GLU A 513 -2.20 -34.85 -9.35
N ALA A 514 -1.17 -34.70 -10.19
CA ALA A 514 0.19 -35.11 -9.85
C ALA A 514 0.76 -34.30 -8.66
N LEU A 515 0.39 -33.02 -8.53
CA LEU A 515 0.74 -32.18 -7.38
C LEU A 515 -0.09 -32.49 -6.13
N MET A 516 -1.36 -32.87 -6.29
CA MET A 516 -2.19 -33.40 -5.20
C MET A 516 -1.55 -34.63 -4.55
N SER A 517 -1.07 -35.57 -5.36
CA SER A 517 -0.33 -36.75 -4.90
C SER A 517 0.95 -36.41 -4.13
N ARG A 518 1.52 -35.23 -4.37
CA ARG A 518 2.72 -34.68 -3.68
C ARG A 518 2.36 -33.73 -2.54
N ARG A 519 1.08 -33.66 -2.14
CA ARG A 519 0.54 -32.74 -1.13
C ARG A 519 0.88 -31.26 -1.38
N SER A 520 1.07 -30.89 -2.64
CA SER A 520 1.40 -29.52 -3.07
C SER A 520 0.13 -28.74 -3.43
N PHE A 521 -0.80 -28.65 -2.47
CA PHE A 521 -2.18 -28.18 -2.69
C PHE A 521 -2.29 -26.79 -3.31
N ALA A 522 -1.50 -25.82 -2.85
CA ALA A 522 -1.56 -24.44 -3.39
C ALA A 522 -1.16 -24.35 -4.88
N ARG A 523 -0.23 -25.21 -5.33
CA ARG A 523 0.14 -25.25 -6.75
C ARG A 523 -0.87 -26.03 -7.58
N ALA A 524 -1.47 -27.08 -7.00
CA ALA A 524 -2.55 -27.81 -7.64
C ALA A 524 -3.78 -26.91 -7.85
N GLU A 525 -4.19 -26.17 -6.82
CA GLU A 525 -5.25 -25.16 -6.87
C GLU A 525 -5.06 -24.18 -8.03
N SER A 526 -3.86 -23.61 -8.18
CA SER A 526 -3.57 -22.69 -9.28
C SER A 526 -3.71 -23.31 -10.68
N LEU A 527 -3.46 -24.61 -10.83
CA LEU A 527 -3.63 -25.30 -12.12
C LEU A 527 -5.11 -25.60 -12.39
N PHE A 528 -5.86 -26.01 -11.38
CA PHE A 528 -7.29 -26.23 -11.51
C PHE A 528 -8.05 -24.91 -11.77
N ASP A 529 -7.61 -23.81 -11.15
CA ASP A 529 -8.15 -22.48 -11.42
C ASP A 529 -7.90 -22.04 -12.88
N ALA A 530 -6.69 -22.31 -13.41
CA ALA A 530 -6.38 -22.09 -14.81
C ALA A 530 -7.24 -22.96 -15.75
N ALA A 531 -7.53 -24.20 -15.35
CA ALA A 531 -8.42 -25.09 -16.10
C ALA A 531 -9.86 -24.56 -16.12
N LEU A 532 -10.38 -24.14 -14.98
CA LEU A 532 -11.73 -23.57 -14.84
C LEU A 532 -11.88 -22.19 -15.49
N THR A 533 -10.79 -21.43 -15.62
CA THR A 533 -10.78 -20.17 -16.38
C THR A 533 -11.04 -20.42 -17.87
N LEU A 534 -10.49 -21.51 -18.43
CA LEU A 534 -10.67 -21.87 -19.84
C LEU A 534 -11.99 -22.61 -20.08
N ASP A 535 -12.36 -23.52 -19.19
CA ASP A 535 -13.62 -24.25 -19.24
C ASP A 535 -14.31 -24.26 -17.87
N PRO A 536 -15.17 -23.26 -17.59
CA PRO A 536 -15.87 -23.14 -16.31
C PRO A 536 -16.82 -24.29 -15.97
N TYR A 537 -17.12 -25.15 -16.95
CA TYR A 537 -18.02 -26.29 -16.84
C TYR A 537 -17.27 -27.63 -16.94
N SER A 538 -15.93 -27.63 -16.84
CA SER A 538 -15.13 -28.85 -16.84
C SER A 538 -15.39 -29.68 -15.57
N VAL A 539 -16.12 -30.79 -15.72
CA VAL A 539 -16.43 -31.72 -14.61
C VAL A 539 -15.16 -32.22 -13.90
N PRO A 540 -14.09 -32.68 -14.60
CA PRO A 540 -12.85 -33.08 -13.94
C PRO A 540 -12.25 -31.96 -13.09
N ALA A 541 -12.12 -30.75 -13.64
CA ALA A 541 -11.53 -29.61 -12.93
C ALA A 541 -12.37 -29.19 -11.70
N LEU A 542 -13.70 -29.29 -11.78
CA LEU A 542 -14.59 -29.02 -10.65
C LEU A 542 -14.42 -30.06 -9.53
N LEU A 543 -14.35 -31.35 -9.87
CA LEU A 543 -14.10 -32.42 -8.89
C LEU A 543 -12.73 -32.27 -8.22
N ASP A 544 -11.70 -31.97 -9.00
CA ASP A 544 -10.34 -31.77 -8.50
C ASP A 544 -10.23 -30.54 -7.60
N MET A 545 -10.86 -29.43 -8.00
CA MET A 545 -10.92 -28.22 -7.16
C MET A 545 -11.69 -28.48 -5.87
N GLY A 546 -12.81 -29.23 -5.93
CA GLY A 546 -13.54 -29.68 -4.74
C GLY A 546 -12.64 -30.48 -3.80
N SER A 547 -11.84 -31.39 -4.34
CA SER A 547 -10.89 -32.21 -3.58
C SER A 547 -9.78 -31.37 -2.92
N VAL A 548 -9.26 -30.37 -3.62
CA VAL A 548 -8.32 -29.38 -3.04
C VAL A 548 -8.95 -28.65 -1.86
N MET A 549 -10.20 -28.21 -1.98
CA MET A 549 -10.89 -27.47 -0.92
C MET A 549 -11.12 -28.35 0.32
N VAL A 550 -11.40 -29.65 0.14
CA VAL A 550 -11.47 -30.62 1.25
C VAL A 550 -10.13 -30.71 1.98
N GLU A 551 -9.02 -30.88 1.26
CA GLU A 551 -7.68 -30.97 1.86
C GLU A 551 -7.26 -29.66 2.56
N LYS A 552 -7.77 -28.52 2.09
CA LYS A 552 -7.59 -27.20 2.73
C LYS A 552 -8.54 -26.96 3.91
N GLY A 553 -9.51 -27.84 4.16
CA GLY A 553 -10.50 -27.73 5.22
C GLY A 553 -11.67 -26.79 4.93
N ASP A 554 -11.87 -26.36 3.68
CA ASP A 554 -12.98 -25.51 3.26
C ASP A 554 -14.13 -26.36 2.71
N ALA A 555 -14.85 -27.02 3.62
CA ALA A 555 -15.96 -27.91 3.28
C ALA A 555 -17.08 -27.19 2.49
N GLY A 556 -17.32 -25.91 2.78
CA GLY A 556 -18.36 -25.12 2.10
C GLY A 556 -18.01 -24.78 0.65
N LYS A 557 -16.74 -24.51 0.32
CA LYS A 557 -16.32 -24.41 -1.10
C LYS A 557 -16.30 -25.78 -1.78
N ALA A 558 -15.83 -26.82 -1.09
CA ALA A 558 -15.80 -28.17 -1.64
C ALA A 558 -17.20 -28.64 -2.08
N GLU A 559 -18.20 -28.48 -1.20
CA GLU A 559 -19.59 -28.85 -1.49
C GLU A 559 -20.13 -28.13 -2.73
N ARG A 560 -19.84 -26.83 -2.90
CA ARG A 560 -20.26 -26.07 -4.07
C ARG A 560 -19.65 -26.59 -5.37
N TYR A 561 -18.35 -26.90 -5.36
CA TYR A 561 -17.68 -27.47 -6.54
C TYR A 561 -18.25 -28.85 -6.90
N PHE A 562 -18.46 -29.72 -5.91
CA PHE A 562 -19.07 -31.04 -6.12
C PHE A 562 -20.52 -30.95 -6.60
N ALA A 563 -21.32 -30.04 -6.03
CA ALA A 563 -22.70 -29.82 -6.45
C ALA A 563 -22.77 -29.36 -7.92
N ARG A 564 -21.88 -28.45 -8.34
CA ARG A 564 -21.77 -28.02 -9.73
C ARG A 564 -21.37 -29.17 -10.66
N ALA A 565 -20.38 -29.97 -10.27
CA ALA A 565 -19.97 -31.15 -11.03
C ALA A 565 -21.12 -32.16 -11.20
N ALA A 566 -21.86 -32.44 -10.11
CA ALA A 566 -23.01 -33.34 -10.11
C ALA A 566 -24.17 -32.84 -10.98
N ALA A 567 -24.41 -31.52 -11.02
CA ALA A 567 -25.44 -30.92 -11.87
C ALA A 567 -25.12 -31.05 -13.37
N LEU A 568 -23.84 -31.07 -13.74
CA LEU A 568 -23.38 -31.17 -15.13
C LEU A 568 -23.28 -32.62 -15.63
N ALA A 569 -23.09 -33.57 -14.73
CA ALA A 569 -23.07 -35.01 -15.03
C ALA A 569 -23.95 -35.76 -14.02
N PRO A 570 -25.29 -35.60 -14.09
CA PRO A 570 -26.18 -36.32 -13.19
C PRO A 570 -26.02 -37.82 -13.39
N ARG A 571 -25.69 -38.56 -12.32
CA ARG A 571 -25.73 -40.02 -12.35
C ARG A 571 -27.16 -40.46 -12.62
N ASP A 572 -27.31 -41.43 -13.52
CA ASP A 572 -28.58 -42.08 -13.77
C ASP A 572 -29.06 -42.76 -12.47
N PRO A 573 -30.31 -42.54 -11.99
CA PRO A 573 -30.81 -43.17 -10.76
C PRO A 573 -30.73 -44.70 -10.72
N ALA A 574 -30.48 -45.34 -11.87
CA ALA A 574 -30.23 -46.77 -12.00
C ALA A 574 -28.86 -47.23 -11.43
N ASP A 575 -27.89 -46.32 -11.30
CA ASP A 575 -26.58 -46.60 -10.70
C ASP A 575 -26.59 -46.29 -9.20
N LYS A 576 -27.29 -47.12 -8.42
CA LYS A 576 -27.05 -47.24 -6.96
C LYS A 576 -26.24 -48.53 -6.71
N PRO A 577 -25.35 -48.53 -5.70
CA PRO A 577 -24.45 -49.65 -5.44
C PRO A 577 -25.18 -50.95 -5.11
#